data_AF-A0A355GQZ6-F1
#
_entry.id   AF-A0A355GQZ6-F1
#
_cell.length_a   1.000
_cell.length_b   1.000
_cell.length_c   1.000
_cell.angle_alpha   90.00
_cell.angle_beta   90.00
_cell.angle_gamma   90.00
#
_symmetry.space_group_name_H-M   'P 1'
#
loop_
_entity.id
_entity.type
_entity.pdbx_description
1 polymer ?
#
loop_
_entity_poly.entity_id
_entity_poly.type
_entity_poly.pdbx_seq_one_letter_code
_entity_poly.pdbx_strand_id
1 'polypeptide(L)'
;MLKRSIKITFRLNAKEQQNLAKQVKKSGLSQEGYLRSLINGYVPKELPPPDYFSMTRELHAIGGNLNQIAAKANATGHIDKTVFQYEANRLRKAVQDIIEAVTAPERRRDDGNHSHMGRDRPP
;
A
#
# COMPACT_ATOMS: atom_id res chain seq x y z
N MET A 1 0.57 -27.06 -15.10
CA MET A 1 1.87 -26.42 -15.35
C MET A 1 2.08 -25.31 -14.34
N LEU A 2 3.23 -25.25 -13.65
CA LEU A 2 3.50 -24.16 -12.69
C LEU A 2 3.59 -22.83 -13.45
N LYS A 3 2.89 -21.79 -12.98
CA LYS A 3 2.96 -20.44 -13.58
C LYS A 3 4.37 -19.81 -13.48
N ARG A 4 5.23 -20.33 -12.59
CA ARG A 4 6.61 -19.85 -12.36
C ARG A 4 7.55 -21.05 -12.24
N SER A 5 8.22 -21.41 -13.34
CA SER A 5 9.06 -22.62 -13.44
C SER A 5 10.57 -22.36 -13.31
N ILE A 6 11.02 -21.12 -13.47
CA ILE A 6 12.44 -20.77 -13.44
C ILE A 6 12.88 -20.52 -11.99
N LYS A 7 13.86 -21.27 -11.50
CA LYS A 7 14.46 -21.11 -10.18
C LYS A 7 15.77 -20.31 -10.30
N ILE A 8 15.89 -19.26 -9.49
CA ILE A 8 17.13 -18.47 -9.34
C ILE A 8 17.64 -18.68 -7.91
N THR A 9 18.95 -18.93 -7.75
CA THR A 9 19.59 -19.11 -6.43
C THR A 9 20.76 -18.15 -6.32
N PHE A 10 20.89 -17.47 -5.18
CA PHE A 10 22.03 -16.60 -4.87
C PHE A 10 22.40 -16.78 -3.39
N ARG A 11 23.64 -16.44 -3.06
CA ARG A 11 24.16 -16.50 -1.68
C ARG A 11 24.22 -15.09 -1.12
N LEU A 12 23.83 -14.94 0.14
CA LEU A 12 23.91 -13.69 0.89
C LEU A 12 24.88 -13.87 2.05
N ASN A 13 25.58 -12.80 2.41
CA ASN A 13 26.25 -12.74 3.70
C ASN A 13 25.23 -12.49 4.83
N ALA A 14 25.67 -12.64 6.09
CA ALA A 14 24.78 -12.50 7.25
C ALA A 14 24.10 -11.12 7.34
N LYS A 15 24.83 -10.05 6.96
CA LYS A 15 24.32 -8.67 7.00
C LYS A 15 23.24 -8.43 5.94
N GLU A 16 23.46 -8.91 4.73
CA GLU A 16 22.50 -8.83 3.63
C GLU A 16 21.23 -9.63 3.93
N GLN A 17 21.38 -10.84 4.49
CA GLN A 17 20.25 -11.66 4.91
C GLN A 17 19.40 -10.95 5.96
N GLN A 18 20.04 -10.35 6.98
CA GLN A 18 19.34 -9.63 8.03
C GLN A 18 18.60 -8.40 7.47
N ASN A 19 19.24 -7.66 6.56
CA ASN A 19 18.63 -6.49 5.91
C ASN A 19 17.44 -6.87 5.03
N LEU A 20 17.54 -7.98 4.27
CA LEU A 20 16.43 -8.49 3.48
C LEU A 20 15.27 -8.91 4.39
N ALA A 21 15.53 -9.68 5.45
CA ALA A 21 14.51 -10.11 6.39
C ALA A 21 13.78 -8.93 7.05
N LYS A 22 14.50 -7.87 7.42
CA LYS A 22 13.92 -6.62 7.95
C LYS A 22 12.99 -5.95 6.94
N GLN A 23 13.42 -5.80 5.69
CA GLN A 23 12.63 -5.16 4.64
C GLN A 23 11.37 -5.98 4.30
N VAL A 24 11.50 -7.29 4.19
CA VAL A 24 10.37 -8.22 3.96
C VAL A 24 9.35 -8.16 5.09
N LYS A 25 9.82 -8.14 6.36
CA LYS A 25 8.94 -8.01 7.54
C LYS A 25 8.19 -6.68 7.53
N LYS A 26 8.89 -5.58 7.22
CA LYS A 26 8.31 -4.24 7.15
C LYS A 26 7.27 -4.12 6.04
N SER A 27 7.49 -4.76 4.89
CA SER A 27 6.55 -4.70 3.77
C SER A 27 5.34 -5.64 3.89
N GLY A 28 5.36 -6.59 4.82
CA GLY A 28 4.30 -7.60 4.95
C GLY A 28 4.21 -8.60 3.80
N LEU A 29 5.24 -8.69 2.95
CA LEU A 29 5.26 -9.61 1.80
C LEU A 29 6.04 -10.88 2.15
N SER A 30 5.88 -11.93 1.35
CA SER A 30 6.87 -13.01 1.35
C SER A 30 8.18 -12.54 0.72
N GLN A 31 9.29 -13.18 1.05
CA GLN A 31 10.60 -12.84 0.48
C GLN A 31 10.57 -12.88 -1.06
N GLU A 32 9.92 -13.87 -1.66
CA GLU A 32 9.73 -13.93 -3.11
C GLU A 32 8.85 -12.82 -3.65
N GLY A 33 7.77 -12.46 -2.94
CA GLY A 33 6.89 -11.37 -3.32
C GLY A 33 7.63 -10.04 -3.33
N TYR A 34 8.42 -9.80 -2.29
CA TYR A 34 9.27 -8.62 -2.16
C TYR A 34 10.28 -8.52 -3.31
N LEU A 35 11.05 -9.58 -3.57
CA LEU A 35 12.02 -9.61 -4.68
C LEU A 35 11.34 -9.45 -6.04
N ARG A 36 10.15 -10.01 -6.23
CA ARG A 36 9.41 -9.88 -7.49
C ARG A 36 8.91 -8.45 -7.71
N SER A 37 8.43 -7.77 -6.67
CA SER A 37 8.08 -6.34 -6.73
C SER A 37 9.30 -5.51 -7.12
N LEU A 38 10.45 -5.83 -6.53
CA LEU A 38 11.73 -5.20 -6.85
C LEU A 38 12.15 -5.44 -8.32
N ILE A 39 11.95 -6.64 -8.87
CA ILE A 39 12.22 -6.93 -10.29
C ILE A 39 11.30 -6.11 -11.20
N ASN A 40 10.05 -5.94 -10.80
CA ASN A 40 9.06 -5.14 -11.53
C ASN A 40 9.25 -3.62 -11.39
N GLY A 41 10.30 -3.16 -10.71
CA GLY A 41 10.62 -1.73 -10.57
C GLY A 41 9.86 -1.03 -9.43
N TYR A 42 9.24 -1.77 -8.51
CA TYR A 42 8.55 -1.22 -7.35
C TYR A 42 9.33 -1.49 -6.07
N VAL A 43 9.36 -0.51 -5.17
CA VAL A 43 9.83 -0.67 -3.80
C VAL A 43 8.61 -0.80 -2.90
N PRO A 44 8.32 -2.00 -2.34
CA PRO A 44 7.21 -2.17 -1.42
C PRO A 44 7.34 -1.23 -0.21
N LYS A 45 6.27 -0.48 0.08
CA LYS A 45 6.19 0.42 1.22
C LYS A 45 6.04 -0.38 2.51
N GLU A 46 6.45 0.22 3.63
CA GLU A 46 6.21 -0.36 4.94
C GLU A 46 4.69 -0.45 5.20
N LEU A 47 4.29 -1.49 5.92
CA LEU A 47 2.92 -1.65 6.38
C LEU A 47 2.50 -0.40 7.16
N PRO A 48 1.32 0.17 6.87
CA PRO A 48 0.84 1.28 7.66
C PRO A 48 0.59 0.85 9.11
N PRO A 49 0.68 1.79 10.08
CA PRO A 49 0.45 1.50 11.48
C PRO A 49 -0.93 0.85 11.71
N PRO A 50 -1.11 -0.01 12.72
CA PRO A 50 -2.42 -0.59 13.05
C PRO A 50 -3.54 0.45 13.18
N ASP A 51 -3.22 1.61 13.77
CA ASP A 51 -4.15 2.72 13.98
C ASP A 51 -4.72 3.29 12.68
N TYR A 52 -3.98 3.19 11.58
CA TYR A 52 -4.46 3.60 10.26
C TYR A 52 -5.64 2.72 9.79
N PHE A 53 -5.61 1.42 10.09
CA PHE A 53 -6.73 0.54 9.77
C PHE A 53 -7.95 0.81 10.65
N SER A 54 -7.74 1.23 11.90
CA SER A 54 -8.82 1.69 12.78
C SER A 54 -9.47 2.97 12.24
N MET A 55 -8.67 3.97 11.87
CA MET A 55 -9.14 5.22 11.28
C MET A 55 -9.94 5.00 10.00
N THR A 56 -9.45 4.18 9.08
CA THR A 56 -10.17 3.90 7.81
C THR A 56 -11.51 3.22 8.03
N ARG A 57 -11.62 2.33 9.03
CA ARG A 57 -12.89 1.72 9.44
C ARG A 57 -13.86 2.76 10.03
N GLU A 58 -13.37 3.65 10.88
CA GLU A 58 -14.19 4.73 11.45
C GLU A 58 -14.73 5.67 10.36
N LEU A 59 -13.88 6.09 9.42
CA LEU A 59 -14.29 6.91 8.28
C LEU A 59 -15.37 6.21 7.44
N HIS A 60 -15.22 4.91 7.20
CA HIS A 60 -16.24 4.13 6.50
C HIS A 60 -17.57 4.06 7.27
N ALA A 61 -17.51 3.88 8.60
CA ALA A 61 -18.70 3.87 9.45
C ALA A 61 -19.43 5.23 9.44
N ILE A 62 -18.69 6.33 9.51
CA ILE A 62 -19.23 7.70 9.40
C ILE A 62 -19.91 7.88 8.03
N GLY A 63 -19.27 7.47 6.94
CA GLY A 63 -19.86 7.51 5.60
C GLY A 63 -21.15 6.69 5.49
N GLY A 64 -21.20 5.53 6.14
CA GLY A 64 -22.40 4.70 6.24
C GLY A 64 -23.54 5.40 6.98
N ASN A 65 -23.25 6.00 8.13
CA ASN A 65 -24.23 6.74 8.92
C ASN A 65 -24.79 7.95 8.15
N LEU A 66 -23.93 8.70 7.44
CA LEU A 66 -24.35 9.81 6.59
C LEU A 66 -25.31 9.35 5.48
N ASN A 67 -25.01 8.21 4.85
CA ASN A 67 -25.88 7.65 3.81
C ASN A 67 -27.27 7.29 4.36
N GLN A 68 -27.35 6.78 5.59
CA GLN A 68 -28.63 6.48 6.25
C GLN A 68 -29.42 7.76 6.58
N ILE A 69 -28.75 8.80 7.08
CA ILE A 69 -29.38 10.10 7.36
C ILE A 69 -29.96 10.68 6.07
N ALA A 70 -29.21 10.61 4.97
CA ALA A 70 -29.67 11.10 3.68
C ALA A 70 -30.85 10.31 3.12
N ALA A 71 -30.85 8.99 3.28
CA ALA A 71 -31.98 8.15 2.87
C ALA A 71 -33.27 8.53 3.63
N LYS A 72 -33.17 8.75 4.95
CA LYS A 72 -34.30 9.21 5.79
C LYS A 72 -34.77 10.60 5.37
N ALA A 73 -33.85 11.55 5.23
CA ALA A 73 -34.17 12.93 4.85
C ALA A 73 -34.82 13.01 3.45
N ASN A 74 -34.35 12.20 2.49
CA ASN A 74 -34.95 12.05 1.17
C ASN A 74 -36.37 11.49 1.24
N ALA A 75 -36.61 10.45 2.06
CA ALA A 75 -37.95 9.89 2.27
C ALA A 75 -38.92 10.92 2.89
N THR A 76 -38.41 11.82 3.74
CA THR A 76 -39.20 12.90 4.35
C THR A 76 -39.27 14.18 3.49
N GLY A 77 -38.61 14.23 2.33
CA GLY A 77 -38.62 15.39 1.42
C GLY A 77 -37.70 16.56 1.79
N HIS A 78 -36.74 16.38 2.69
CA HIS A 78 -35.94 17.45 3.30
C HIS A 78 -34.47 17.53 2.82
N ILE A 79 -34.14 17.05 1.60
CA ILE A 79 -32.77 17.10 1.08
C ILE A 79 -32.71 17.46 -0.41
N ASP A 80 -31.76 18.34 -0.75
CA ASP A 80 -31.28 18.49 -2.12
C ASP A 80 -30.36 17.31 -2.46
N LYS A 81 -30.88 16.37 -3.25
CA LYS A 81 -30.18 15.14 -3.66
C LYS A 81 -28.88 15.44 -4.40
N THR A 82 -28.83 16.52 -5.17
CA THR A 82 -27.69 16.82 -6.05
C THR A 82 -26.50 17.28 -5.23
N VAL A 83 -26.72 18.21 -4.30
CA VAL A 83 -25.70 18.71 -3.38
C VAL A 83 -25.20 17.60 -2.45
N PHE A 84 -26.11 16.78 -1.92
CA PHE A 84 -25.72 15.65 -1.08
C PHE A 84 -24.84 14.65 -1.82
N GLN A 85 -25.23 14.25 -3.04
CA GLN A 85 -24.47 13.30 -3.83
C GLN A 85 -23.08 13.85 -4.19
N TYR A 86 -22.99 15.15 -4.48
CA TYR A 86 -21.72 15.83 -4.75
C TYR A 86 -20.77 15.74 -3.54
N GLU A 87 -21.20 16.14 -2.35
CA GLU A 87 -20.35 16.09 -1.15
C GLU A 87 -20.02 14.66 -0.72
N ALA A 88 -20.95 13.71 -0.87
CA ALA A 88 -20.69 12.30 -0.60
C ALA A 88 -19.62 11.71 -1.53
N ASN A 89 -19.64 12.09 -2.81
CA ASN A 89 -18.61 11.67 -3.76
C ASN A 89 -17.26 12.32 -3.44
N ARG A 90 -17.25 13.60 -3.04
CA ARG A 90 -16.05 14.31 -2.64
C ARG A 90 -15.40 13.69 -1.40
N LEU A 91 -16.21 13.32 -0.39
CA LEU A 91 -15.74 12.59 0.78
C LEU A 91 -15.15 11.23 0.41
N ARG A 92 -15.85 10.43 -0.43
CA ARG A 92 -15.32 9.14 -0.91
C ARG A 92 -13.98 9.30 -1.61
N LYS A 93 -13.85 10.32 -2.47
CA LYS A 93 -12.60 10.58 -3.20
C LYS A 93 -11.48 10.96 -2.24
N ALA A 94 -11.71 11.85 -1.29
CA ALA A 94 -10.71 12.22 -0.29
C ALA A 94 -10.22 11.03 0.54
N VAL A 95 -11.15 10.16 0.98
CA VAL A 95 -10.78 8.94 1.71
C VAL A 95 -9.95 7.99 0.83
N GLN A 96 -10.34 7.81 -0.43
CA GLN A 96 -9.59 6.98 -1.38
C GLN A 96 -8.17 7.54 -1.62
N ASP A 97 -8.03 8.86 -1.77
CA ASP A 97 -6.73 9.51 -1.99
C ASP A 97 -5.81 9.34 -0.77
N ILE A 98 -6.36 9.41 0.46
CA ILE A 98 -5.61 9.09 1.69
C ILE A 98 -5.14 7.63 1.66
N ILE A 99 -6.03 6.70 1.27
CA ILE A 99 -5.68 5.29 1.21
C ILE A 99 -4.55 5.03 0.22
N GLU A 100 -4.64 5.62 -0.97
CA GLU A 100 -3.62 5.50 -2.00
C GLU A 100 -2.29 6.10 -1.55
N ALA A 101 -2.29 7.32 -0.98
CA ALA A 101 -1.08 7.96 -0.49
C ALA A 101 -0.34 7.12 0.58
N VAL A 102 -1.09 6.43 1.44
CA VAL A 102 -0.52 5.63 2.53
C VAL A 102 -0.08 4.26 2.04
N THR A 103 -0.85 3.61 1.17
CA THR A 103 -0.68 2.19 0.83
C THR A 103 -0.02 1.91 -0.53
N ALA A 104 0.02 2.88 -1.44
CA ALA A 104 0.56 2.65 -2.77
C ALA A 104 2.08 2.39 -2.73
N PRO A 105 2.58 1.40 -3.49
CA PRO A 105 4.01 1.14 -3.61
C PRO A 105 4.70 2.27 -4.38
N GLU A 106 5.91 2.61 -3.98
CA GLU A 106 6.69 3.64 -4.66
C GLU A 106 7.43 3.03 -5.86
N ARG A 107 7.40 3.74 -6.99
CA ARG A 107 8.25 3.39 -8.13
C ARG A 107 9.70 3.60 -7.71
N ARG A 108 10.55 2.60 -7.95
CA ARG A 108 11.99 2.72 -7.68
C ARG A 108 12.54 3.91 -8.49
N ARG A 109 13.12 4.89 -7.82
CA ARG A 109 13.94 5.91 -8.47
C ARG A 109 15.27 5.26 -8.81
N ASP A 110 15.62 5.25 -10.09
CA ASP A 110 16.95 4.79 -10.52
C ASP A 110 17.89 5.99 -10.41
N ASP A 111 18.66 6.05 -9.32
CA ASP A 111 19.66 7.08 -9.08
C ASP A 111 21.05 6.67 -9.62
N GLY A 112 21.17 5.49 -10.24
CA GLY A 112 22.42 4.96 -10.80
C GLY A 112 23.54 4.76 -9.76
N ASN A 113 23.25 4.88 -8.46
CA ASN A 113 24.27 4.85 -7.42
C ASN A 113 24.52 3.42 -6.93
N HIS A 114 25.53 2.77 -7.52
CA HIS A 114 25.96 1.42 -7.14
C HIS A 114 27.13 1.40 -6.15
N SER A 115 27.50 2.55 -5.55
CA SER A 115 28.68 2.66 -4.69
C SER A 115 28.61 1.81 -3.40
N HIS A 116 27.42 1.32 -3.03
CA HIS A 116 27.21 0.44 -1.87
C HIS A 116 27.41 -1.04 -2.18
N MET A 117 27.46 -1.42 -3.46
CA MET A 117 27.83 -2.78 -3.87
C MET A 117 29.35 -2.89 -3.82
N GLY A 118 29.86 -3.05 -2.59
CA GLY A 118 31.29 -3.20 -2.33
C GLY A 118 31.91 -4.26 -3.23
N ARG A 119 33.06 -3.92 -3.82
CA ARG A 119 33.93 -4.86 -4.53
C ARG A 119 34.69 -5.73 -3.55
N ASP A 120 34.00 -6.39 -2.62
CA ASP A 120 34.64 -7.38 -1.74
C ASP A 120 34.68 -8.70 -2.50
N ARG A 121 35.59 -8.76 -3.48
CA ARG A 121 36.02 -10.02 -4.09
C ARG A 121 36.99 -10.66 -3.09
N PRO A 122 36.66 -11.81 -2.46
CA PRO A 122 37.67 -12.55 -1.73
C PRO A 122 38.76 -13.02 -2.72
N PRO A 123 40.02 -13.19 -2.26
CA PRO A 123 41.12 -13.63 -3.10
C PRO A 123 40.87 -14.99 -3.77
#